data_AF-A0A2E0HJX3-F1
#
_entry.id   AF-A0A2E0HJX3-F1
#
_cell.length_a   1.000
_cell.length_b   1.000
_cell.length_c   1.000
_cell.angle_alpha   90.00
_cell.angle_beta   90.00
_cell.angle_gamma   90.00
#
_symmetry.space_group_name_H-M   'P 1'
#
loop_
_entity.id
_entity.type
_entity.pdbx_description
1 polymer ?
#
loop_
_entity_poly.entity_id
_entity_poly.type
_entity_poly.pdbx_seq_one_letter_code
_entity_poly.pdbx_strand_id
1 'polypeptide(L)'
;MTLMRTVVFFLLLAITSQSYALLPPLRQIDAFKVITVEGEDMPWVLGLPLSELSLAAMVDGVMEPIPFQIDQYNTGGAVYFEGWHVPLAGEPGVMDGTDKLLFLFKDAGARRDPRAPYDGEMVAEILTRDRNGVERFVYLVRNSRLRADEQYVRYSADLGLVETDFYSLRYNPENHLKWDDFSFVNYVGDRPLDSMKLRLDTGILTPVTGTELNNDQMVALPTGEIIGPIRTTTQLNFTLYVVKLPILKLSMQIHHLPKGLMYDVRGIIPELRRKLLVDPSLTMSLDANQLVGANTYTANWTETPAVVDGKISDNEKAMIEAGLDQEHNWIWLTSKRNLDAIAFVDYLGDFNEPMRLLYEDDFEREDPPEVFPGQMPNVGYGITRFPMRGFLGFVVSLFFSDGFEGQPEDFVEYARTLPELEIRAM
;
A
#
# COMPACT_ATOMS: atom_id res chain seq x y z
N MET A 1 72.33 24.93 50.81
CA MET A 1 72.57 24.96 49.36
C MET A 1 72.14 23.63 48.77
N THR A 2 71.45 23.67 47.62
CA THR A 2 70.99 22.54 46.76
C THR A 2 70.00 21.55 47.40
N LEU A 3 68.98 20.98 46.76
CA LEU A 3 68.22 21.12 45.51
C LEU A 3 67.31 19.86 45.54
N MET A 4 65.97 19.93 45.44
CA MET A 4 65.25 18.92 44.63
C MET A 4 63.77 19.25 44.43
N ARG A 5 63.42 19.31 43.15
CA ARG A 5 62.10 19.35 42.53
C ARG A 5 61.32 18.07 42.83
N THR A 6 60.01 18.18 43.00
CA THR A 6 59.08 17.17 42.50
C THR A 6 57.88 17.89 41.91
N VAL A 7 57.79 17.87 40.57
CA VAL A 7 56.61 18.29 39.79
C VAL A 7 55.77 17.03 39.63
N VAL A 8 54.55 17.04 40.17
CA VAL A 8 53.56 15.98 39.92
C VAL A 8 52.64 16.46 38.80
N PHE A 9 52.76 15.82 37.65
CA PHE A 9 51.90 16.02 36.49
C PHE A 9 50.78 14.98 36.57
N PHE A 10 49.54 15.40 36.84
CA PHE A 10 48.37 14.53 36.71
C PHE A 10 47.86 14.63 35.27
N LEU A 11 48.06 13.57 34.50
CA LEU A 11 47.43 13.37 33.19
C LEU A 11 45.99 12.92 33.44
N LEU A 12 45.02 13.80 33.25
CA LEU A 12 43.61 13.42 33.09
C LEU A 12 43.43 12.92 31.66
N LEU A 13 43.36 11.60 31.47
CA LEU A 13 42.76 11.02 30.27
C LEU A 13 41.26 11.31 30.31
N ALA A 14 40.81 12.28 29.52
CA ALA A 14 39.42 12.40 29.14
C ALA A 14 39.10 11.25 28.16
N ILE A 15 38.58 10.13 28.69
CA ILE A 15 37.92 9.13 27.87
C ILE A 15 36.61 9.78 27.42
N THR A 16 36.60 10.39 26.24
CA THR A 16 35.36 10.76 25.56
C THR A 16 34.69 9.46 25.14
N SER A 17 33.84 8.90 26.00
CA SER A 17 32.85 7.93 25.57
C SER A 17 31.97 8.61 24.53
N GLN A 18 32.20 8.30 23.25
CA GLN A 18 31.25 8.57 22.18
C GLN A 18 29.97 7.82 22.56
N SER A 19 29.06 8.53 23.22
CA SER A 19 27.69 8.04 23.37
C SER A 19 27.10 8.11 21.97
N TYR A 20 27.03 6.97 21.29
CA TYR A 20 26.12 6.82 20.16
C TYR A 20 24.73 7.10 20.73
N ALA A 21 24.18 8.27 20.42
CA ALA A 21 22.80 8.56 20.75
C ALA A 21 21.96 7.52 19.99
N LEU A 22 21.38 6.57 20.72
CA LEU A 22 20.46 5.59 20.15
C LEU A 22 19.34 6.37 19.46
N LEU A 23 19.09 6.04 18.19
CA LEU A 23 17.98 6.61 17.46
C LEU A 23 16.68 6.32 18.22
N PRO A 24 15.79 7.30 18.39
CA PRO A 24 14.50 7.02 18.99
C PRO A 24 13.74 6.01 18.12
N PRO A 25 13.04 5.04 18.73
CA PRO A 25 12.27 4.05 17.99
C PRO A 25 11.17 4.74 17.18
N LEU A 26 10.91 4.23 15.98
CA LEU A 26 9.75 4.66 15.19
C LEU A 26 8.46 4.17 15.85
N ARG A 27 7.38 4.93 15.66
CA ARG A 27 6.04 4.41 15.94
C ARG A 27 5.77 3.23 15.00
N GLN A 28 4.94 2.29 15.43
CA GLN A 28 4.62 1.12 14.61
C GLN A 28 4.09 1.49 13.22
N ILE A 29 3.25 2.52 13.12
CA ILE A 29 2.72 2.99 11.83
C ILE A 29 3.81 3.52 10.90
N ASP A 30 4.81 4.21 11.45
CA ASP A 30 5.91 4.76 10.67
C ASP A 30 6.92 3.66 10.28
N ALA A 31 7.18 2.72 11.19
CA ALA A 31 8.17 1.66 11.02
C ALA A 31 7.99 0.84 9.72
N PHE A 32 6.74 0.55 9.36
CA PHE A 32 6.40 -0.30 8.21
C PHE A 32 5.96 0.49 6.97
N LYS A 33 6.22 1.82 6.95
CA LYS A 33 6.06 2.60 5.72
C LYS A 33 7.10 2.17 4.69
N VAL A 34 6.62 1.92 3.48
CA VAL A 34 7.49 1.70 2.33
C VAL A 34 8.00 3.05 1.85
N ILE A 35 9.30 3.27 2.01
CA ILE A 35 9.98 4.41 1.42
C ILE A 35 10.24 4.08 -0.04
N THR A 36 9.90 5.03 -0.91
CA THR A 36 10.05 4.91 -2.36
C THR A 36 10.94 6.02 -2.85
N VAL A 37 12.03 5.68 -3.55
CA VAL A 37 12.92 6.63 -4.21
C VAL A 37 12.86 6.36 -5.71
N GLU A 38 12.59 7.39 -6.50
CA GLU A 38 12.49 7.26 -7.95
C GLU A 38 13.89 7.33 -8.58
N GLY A 39 14.10 6.63 -9.70
CA GLY A 39 15.39 6.67 -10.40
C GLY A 39 15.78 8.06 -10.87
N GLU A 40 14.80 8.90 -11.21
CA GLU A 40 15.03 10.30 -11.56
C GLU A 40 15.61 11.15 -10.42
N ASP A 41 15.38 10.76 -9.16
CA ASP A 41 16.01 11.39 -7.98
C ASP A 41 17.48 10.99 -7.81
N MET A 42 17.94 9.98 -8.57
CA MET A 42 19.31 9.44 -8.53
C MET A 42 19.95 9.42 -9.94
N PRO A 43 20.09 10.58 -10.62
CA PRO A 43 20.53 10.62 -12.02
C PRO A 43 21.93 10.03 -12.26
N TRP A 44 22.80 9.98 -11.24
CA TRP A 44 24.14 9.40 -11.31
C TRP A 44 24.17 7.86 -11.18
N VAL A 45 23.05 7.23 -10.82
CA VAL A 45 22.87 5.78 -10.72
C VAL A 45 22.24 5.20 -11.99
N LEU A 46 21.68 6.04 -12.87
CA LEU A 46 21.08 5.60 -14.12
C LEU A 46 22.08 4.84 -15.01
N GLY A 47 21.60 3.78 -15.67
CA GLY A 47 22.42 2.91 -16.49
C GLY A 47 23.22 1.86 -15.71
N LEU A 48 23.19 1.86 -14.37
CA LEU A 48 23.79 0.81 -13.57
C LEU A 48 22.94 -0.47 -13.60
N PRO A 49 23.55 -1.67 -13.69
CA PRO A 49 22.82 -2.92 -13.60
C PRO A 49 22.19 -3.08 -12.21
N LEU A 50 20.89 -3.43 -12.17
CA LEU A 50 20.15 -3.57 -10.91
C LEU A 50 20.75 -4.66 -10.01
N SER A 51 21.32 -5.71 -10.59
CA SER A 51 21.99 -6.80 -9.85
C SER A 51 23.22 -6.36 -9.07
N GLU A 52 23.85 -5.24 -9.46
CA GLU A 52 25.00 -4.66 -8.76
C GLU A 52 24.59 -3.81 -7.56
N LEU A 53 23.31 -3.42 -7.46
CA LEU A 53 22.82 -2.53 -6.43
C LEU A 53 22.37 -3.30 -5.17
N SER A 54 22.52 -2.65 -4.02
CA SER A 54 22.10 -3.14 -2.71
C SER A 54 21.92 -1.97 -1.74
N LEU A 55 21.19 -2.17 -0.65
CA LEU A 55 21.07 -1.18 0.41
C LEU A 55 21.77 -1.61 1.69
N ALA A 56 22.25 -0.61 2.42
CA ALA A 56 22.84 -0.78 3.74
C ALA A 56 22.44 0.36 4.68
N ALA A 57 22.45 0.10 5.98
CA ALA A 57 22.23 1.10 7.02
C ALA A 57 23.17 0.90 8.20
N MET A 58 23.38 1.96 8.99
CA MET A 58 24.15 1.88 10.23
C MET A 58 23.22 1.54 11.40
N VAL A 59 23.29 0.31 11.89
CA VAL A 59 22.50 -0.19 13.02
C VAL A 59 23.45 -0.54 14.16
N ASP A 60 23.20 0.00 15.35
CA ASP A 60 24.01 -0.23 16.56
C ASP A 60 25.54 -0.06 16.36
N GLY A 61 25.93 0.89 15.50
CA GLY A 61 27.32 1.22 15.21
C GLY A 61 28.01 0.32 14.18
N VAL A 62 27.28 -0.59 13.53
CA VAL A 62 27.76 -1.46 12.45
C VAL A 62 26.95 -1.22 11.17
N MET A 63 27.63 -1.26 10.02
CA MET A 63 26.95 -1.22 8.73
C MET A 63 26.43 -2.62 8.39
N GLU A 64 25.13 -2.72 8.14
CA GLU A 64 24.45 -3.98 7.84
C GLU A 64 23.68 -3.86 6.52
N PRO A 65 23.59 -4.94 5.71
CA PRO A 65 22.70 -4.96 4.55
C PRO A 65 21.25 -4.89 5.02
N ILE A 66 20.42 -4.14 4.31
CA ILE A 66 18.98 -4.07 4.61
C ILE A 66 18.16 -4.64 3.46
N PRO A 67 16.94 -5.14 3.73
CA PRO A 67 16.01 -5.54 2.69
C PRO A 67 15.67 -4.38 1.78
N PHE A 68 15.64 -4.65 0.49
CA PHE A 68 15.28 -3.66 -0.52
C PHE A 68 14.71 -4.36 -1.74
N GLN A 69 14.06 -3.57 -2.58
CA GLN A 69 13.50 -4.03 -3.83
C GLN A 69 13.63 -2.91 -4.86
N ILE A 70 13.92 -3.25 -6.12
CA ILE A 70 13.84 -2.30 -7.23
C ILE A 70 12.80 -2.83 -8.19
N ASP A 71 11.72 -2.08 -8.35
CA ASP A 71 10.68 -2.40 -9.30
C ASP A 71 10.90 -1.61 -10.58
N GLN A 72 10.94 -2.32 -11.71
CA GLN A 72 11.00 -1.68 -13.01
C GLN A 72 9.61 -1.29 -13.48
N TYR A 73 9.48 -0.10 -14.07
CA TYR A 73 8.18 0.45 -14.47
C TYR A 73 8.00 0.49 -15.99
N ASN A 74 6.77 0.27 -16.42
CA ASN A 74 6.39 0.41 -17.82
C ASN A 74 6.03 1.86 -18.15
N THR A 75 5.96 2.17 -19.44
CA THR A 75 5.58 3.50 -19.96
C THR A 75 4.18 3.99 -19.54
N GLY A 76 3.33 3.12 -18.98
CA GLY A 76 2.03 3.46 -18.41
C GLY A 76 2.06 3.73 -16.90
N GLY A 77 3.24 3.74 -16.29
CA GLY A 77 3.45 4.06 -14.87
C GLY A 77 3.05 2.94 -13.90
N ALA A 78 2.99 1.70 -14.35
CA ALA A 78 2.77 0.52 -13.51
C ALA A 78 4.02 -0.39 -13.51
N VAL A 79 4.11 -1.32 -12.56
CA VAL A 79 5.22 -2.28 -12.52
C VAL A 79 5.24 -3.09 -13.81
N TYR A 80 6.40 -3.27 -14.41
CA TYR A 80 6.56 -3.98 -15.68
C TYR A 80 6.47 -5.50 -15.49
N PHE A 81 5.74 -6.15 -16.39
CA PHE A 81 5.68 -7.61 -16.51
C PHE A 81 5.99 -8.00 -17.95
N GLU A 82 6.88 -8.97 -18.13
CA GLU A 82 7.23 -9.49 -19.45
C GLU A 82 5.99 -10.08 -20.16
N GLY A 83 5.88 -9.84 -21.46
CA GLY A 83 4.75 -10.32 -22.28
C GLY A 83 3.48 -9.47 -22.15
N TRP A 84 3.49 -8.41 -21.34
CA TRP A 84 2.36 -7.48 -21.26
C TRP A 84 2.40 -6.41 -22.37
N HIS A 85 1.24 -5.82 -22.69
CA HIS A 85 1.08 -4.96 -23.89
C HIS A 85 1.74 -3.59 -23.75
N VAL A 86 2.03 -3.14 -22.53
CA VAL A 86 2.66 -1.84 -22.27
C VAL A 86 4.17 -2.08 -22.15
N PRO A 87 4.99 -1.44 -23.00
CA PRO A 87 6.43 -1.67 -23.00
C PRO A 87 7.07 -1.12 -21.73
N LEU A 88 8.18 -1.77 -21.33
CA LEU A 88 9.10 -1.26 -20.32
C LEU A 88 9.54 0.17 -20.70
N ALA A 89 9.71 1.05 -19.71
CA ALA A 89 10.09 2.44 -19.95
C ALA A 89 11.57 2.58 -20.35
N GLY A 90 12.48 1.83 -19.71
CA GLY A 90 13.89 1.75 -20.07
C GLY A 90 14.31 0.34 -20.49
N GLU A 91 15.47 -0.08 -19.98
CA GLU A 91 16.13 -1.34 -20.39
C GLU A 91 16.00 -2.41 -19.28
N PRO A 92 15.74 -3.68 -19.64
CA PRO A 92 15.57 -4.73 -18.63
C PRO A 92 16.82 -4.91 -17.75
N GLY A 93 16.64 -4.93 -16.43
CA GLY A 93 17.71 -5.15 -15.47
C GLY A 93 18.70 -3.99 -15.32
N VAL A 94 18.38 -2.80 -15.85
CA VAL A 94 19.20 -1.60 -15.77
C VAL A 94 18.39 -0.47 -15.17
N MET A 95 18.97 0.29 -14.24
CA MET A 95 18.31 1.42 -13.60
C MET A 95 17.94 2.49 -14.64
N ASP A 96 16.67 2.82 -14.73
CA ASP A 96 16.14 3.98 -15.45
C ASP A 96 15.42 4.98 -14.53
N GLY A 97 14.98 6.12 -15.09
CA GLY A 97 14.37 7.20 -14.31
C GLY A 97 13.01 6.86 -13.70
N THR A 98 12.31 5.87 -14.25
CA THR A 98 10.96 5.46 -13.81
C THR A 98 10.99 4.32 -12.79
N ASP A 99 12.12 3.63 -12.68
CA ASP A 99 12.33 2.55 -11.70
C ASP A 99 12.22 3.08 -10.28
N LYS A 100 11.70 2.24 -9.38
CA LYS A 100 11.46 2.62 -7.98
C LYS A 100 12.24 1.73 -7.04
N LEU A 101 13.13 2.34 -6.26
CA LEU A 101 13.86 1.71 -5.15
C LEU A 101 12.99 1.77 -3.89
N LEU A 102 12.76 0.61 -3.28
CA LEU A 102 11.87 0.44 -2.13
C LEU A 102 12.64 -0.14 -0.94
N PHE A 103 12.33 0.35 0.26
CA PHE A 103 12.77 -0.22 1.55
C PHE A 103 11.79 0.17 2.66
N LEU A 104 11.87 -0.46 3.85
CA LEU A 104 11.05 -0.07 4.99
C LEU A 104 11.72 1.01 5.84
N PHE A 105 10.93 1.96 6.35
CA PHE A 105 11.47 3.06 7.14
C PHE A 105 12.19 2.59 8.41
N LYS A 106 11.73 1.50 9.04
CA LYS A 106 12.40 0.90 10.22
C LYS A 106 13.82 0.40 9.94
N ASP A 107 14.17 0.16 8.68
CA ASP A 107 15.49 -0.33 8.29
C ASP A 107 16.49 0.84 8.08
N ALA A 108 16.02 2.09 8.18
CA ALA A 108 16.89 3.26 8.16
C ALA A 108 17.63 3.41 9.50
N GLY A 109 18.93 3.68 9.41
CA GLY A 109 19.84 3.69 10.56
C GLY A 109 20.37 5.06 10.93
N ALA A 110 21.35 5.09 11.83
CA ALA A 110 22.08 6.31 12.14
C ALA A 110 22.93 6.76 10.93
N ARG A 111 23.48 7.97 10.98
CA ARG A 111 24.42 8.39 9.95
C ARG A 111 25.69 7.53 10.01
N ARG A 112 26.16 7.08 8.85
CA ARG A 112 27.38 6.27 8.74
C ARG A 112 28.61 7.01 9.28
N ASP A 113 29.41 6.32 10.09
CA ASP A 113 30.79 6.71 10.35
C ASP A 113 31.63 6.45 9.08
N PRO A 114 32.29 7.46 8.50
CA PRO A 114 33.13 7.28 7.31
C PRO A 114 34.23 6.21 7.46
N ARG A 115 34.63 5.88 8.70
CA ARG A 115 35.61 4.84 9.02
C ARG A 115 35.00 3.44 9.12
N ALA A 116 33.68 3.33 9.20
CA ALA A 116 33.01 2.04 9.28
C ALA A 116 33.23 1.27 7.95
N PRO A 117 33.83 0.07 8.03
CA PRO A 117 34.04 -0.75 6.85
C PRO A 117 32.72 -1.30 6.35
N TYR A 118 32.59 -1.43 5.03
CA TYR A 118 31.49 -2.14 4.38
C TYR A 118 31.95 -2.64 3.01
N ASP A 119 31.35 -3.73 2.53
CA ASP A 119 31.65 -4.31 1.22
C ASP A 119 30.91 -3.54 0.11
N GLY A 120 31.63 -3.12 -0.93
CA GLY A 120 31.07 -2.35 -2.06
C GLY A 120 31.34 -0.84 -2.01
N GLU A 121 30.91 -0.15 -3.05
CA GLU A 121 31.05 1.30 -3.23
C GLU A 121 29.74 2.01 -2.84
N MET A 122 29.80 2.97 -1.93
CA MET A 122 28.65 3.81 -1.59
C MET A 122 28.42 4.79 -2.73
N VAL A 123 27.25 4.75 -3.36
CA VAL A 123 26.92 5.61 -4.52
C VAL A 123 25.84 6.64 -4.21
N ALA A 124 25.04 6.44 -3.15
CA ALA A 124 24.11 7.45 -2.67
C ALA A 124 23.86 7.36 -1.15
N GLU A 125 23.60 8.51 -0.52
CA GLU A 125 23.06 8.66 0.84
C GLU A 125 21.60 9.11 0.71
N ILE A 126 20.68 8.30 1.24
CA ILE A 126 19.24 8.59 1.31
C ILE A 126 18.95 9.02 2.74
N LEU A 127 18.67 10.29 2.93
CA LEU A 127 18.25 10.87 4.20
C LEU A 127 16.72 10.87 4.27
N THR A 128 16.21 10.36 5.39
CA THR A 128 14.80 10.40 5.75
C THR A 128 14.64 11.26 7.00
N ARG A 129 13.64 12.13 7.06
CA ARG A 129 13.32 12.91 8.25
C ARG A 129 11.88 12.66 8.69
N ASP A 130 11.72 12.13 9.90
CA ASP A 130 10.39 11.95 10.47
C ASP A 130 9.76 13.28 10.90
N ARG A 131 8.50 13.23 11.33
CA ARG A 131 7.73 14.42 11.74
C ARG A 131 8.33 15.17 12.93
N ASN A 132 9.12 14.50 13.75
CA ASN A 132 9.82 15.12 14.88
C ASN A 132 11.18 15.71 14.45
N GLY A 133 11.50 15.67 13.17
CA GLY A 133 12.76 16.13 12.62
C GLY A 133 13.92 15.14 12.80
N VAL A 134 13.65 13.90 13.24
CA VAL A 134 14.72 12.91 13.46
C VAL A 134 15.17 12.35 12.12
N GLU A 135 16.46 12.51 11.87
CA GLU A 135 17.13 12.06 10.66
C GLU A 135 17.53 10.58 10.77
N ARG A 136 17.25 9.81 9.72
CA ARG A 136 17.72 8.42 9.54
C ARG A 136 18.24 8.23 8.13
N PHE A 137 19.22 7.34 7.97
CA PHE A 137 20.02 7.23 6.78
C PHE A 137 20.01 5.81 6.23
N VAL A 138 19.92 5.72 4.91
CA VAL A 138 20.11 4.50 4.12
C VAL A 138 21.13 4.79 3.03
N TYR A 139 21.93 3.80 2.68
CA TYR A 139 23.00 3.94 1.70
C TYR A 139 22.77 2.98 0.54
N LEU A 140 22.78 3.52 -0.68
CA LEU A 140 22.83 2.71 -1.89
C LEU A 140 24.27 2.29 -2.15
N VAL A 141 24.49 0.99 -2.28
CA VAL A 141 25.80 0.37 -2.39
C VAL A 141 25.89 -0.44 -3.67
N ARG A 142 26.91 -0.16 -4.47
CA ARG A 142 27.23 -0.88 -5.71
C ARG A 142 28.25 -1.98 -5.44
N ASN A 143 28.08 -3.13 -6.10
CA ASN A 143 28.99 -4.27 -6.08
C ASN A 143 29.27 -4.83 -4.68
N SER A 144 28.37 -4.62 -3.72
CA SER A 144 28.40 -5.35 -2.45
C SER A 144 28.03 -6.81 -2.71
N ARG A 145 28.65 -7.73 -1.98
CA ARG A 145 28.25 -9.15 -1.89
C ARG A 145 27.31 -9.40 -0.72
N LEU A 146 27.16 -8.43 0.18
CA LEU A 146 26.27 -8.53 1.34
C LEU A 146 24.82 -8.30 0.88
N ARG A 147 23.92 -9.15 1.36
CA ARG A 147 22.48 -9.07 1.08
C ARG A 147 21.72 -9.44 2.34
N ALA A 148 20.61 -8.77 2.60
CA ALA A 148 19.67 -9.16 3.63
C ALA A 148 18.82 -10.34 3.14
N ASP A 149 18.48 -11.24 4.04
CA ASP A 149 17.63 -12.42 3.82
C ASP A 149 16.19 -12.22 4.32
N GLU A 150 15.95 -11.17 5.10
CA GLU A 150 14.64 -10.80 5.64
C GLU A 150 13.61 -10.50 4.54
N GLN A 151 12.38 -10.99 4.74
CA GLN A 151 11.25 -10.83 3.82
C GLN A 151 9.98 -10.46 4.59
N TYR A 152 9.48 -9.24 4.36
CA TYR A 152 8.30 -8.73 5.05
C TYR A 152 6.97 -9.15 4.43
N VAL A 153 7.01 -9.55 3.16
CA VAL A 153 5.84 -10.04 2.42
C VAL A 153 6.22 -11.32 1.72
N ARG A 154 5.44 -12.36 1.95
CA ARG A 154 5.61 -13.70 1.39
C ARG A 154 4.39 -14.04 0.55
N TYR A 155 4.59 -14.66 -0.61
CA TYR A 155 3.52 -14.99 -1.54
C TYR A 155 3.68 -16.39 -2.11
N SER A 156 2.58 -17.13 -2.16
CA SER A 156 2.47 -18.42 -2.84
C SER A 156 1.46 -18.30 -3.99
N ALA A 157 1.96 -18.32 -5.23
CA ALA A 157 1.14 -18.26 -6.42
C ALA A 157 0.18 -19.47 -6.54
N ASP A 158 0.68 -20.67 -6.23
CA ASP A 158 -0.10 -21.91 -6.29
C ASP A 158 -1.31 -21.90 -5.33
N LEU A 159 -1.15 -21.25 -4.17
CA LEU A 159 -2.19 -21.17 -3.14
C LEU A 159 -3.00 -19.86 -3.19
N GLY A 160 -2.59 -18.89 -4.02
CA GLY A 160 -3.13 -17.53 -3.98
C GLY A 160 -2.99 -16.89 -2.59
N LEU A 161 -1.93 -17.20 -1.85
CA LEU A 161 -1.77 -16.86 -0.45
C LEU A 161 -0.69 -15.79 -0.26
N VAL A 162 -1.05 -14.72 0.43
CA VAL A 162 -0.13 -13.67 0.91
C VAL A 162 0.00 -13.80 2.42
N GLU A 163 1.23 -13.72 2.93
CA GLU A 163 1.51 -13.70 4.36
C GLU A 163 2.49 -12.58 4.69
N THR A 164 2.18 -11.80 5.72
CA THR A 164 3.08 -10.84 6.35
C THR A 164 3.20 -11.17 7.83
N ASP A 165 3.92 -10.35 8.59
CA ASP A 165 3.96 -10.50 10.05
C ASP A 165 2.67 -9.96 10.72
N PHE A 166 1.74 -9.38 9.95
CA PHE A 166 0.53 -8.72 10.45
C PHE A 166 -0.75 -9.36 9.94
N TYR A 167 -0.77 -9.83 8.70
CA TYR A 167 -1.98 -10.41 8.11
C TYR A 167 -1.67 -11.57 7.16
N SER A 168 -2.69 -12.38 6.93
CA SER A 168 -2.70 -13.38 5.86
C SER A 168 -3.97 -13.21 5.04
N LEU A 169 -3.82 -13.27 3.71
CA LEU A 169 -4.92 -13.11 2.75
C LEU A 169 -4.82 -14.21 1.70
N ARG A 170 -5.88 -15.02 1.58
CA ARG A 170 -6.01 -16.05 0.55
C ARG A 170 -7.06 -15.64 -0.47
N TYR A 171 -6.64 -15.60 -1.72
CA TYR A 171 -7.50 -15.34 -2.87
C TYR A 171 -8.11 -16.62 -3.42
N ASN A 172 -9.29 -16.49 -4.03
CA ASN A 172 -9.80 -17.53 -4.90
C ASN A 172 -8.95 -17.61 -6.18
N PRO A 173 -8.36 -18.77 -6.54
CA PRO A 173 -7.44 -18.88 -7.67
C PRO A 173 -8.12 -18.64 -9.03
N GLU A 174 -9.45 -18.79 -9.10
CA GLU A 174 -10.23 -18.54 -10.31
C GLU A 174 -10.71 -17.07 -10.40
N ASN A 175 -10.61 -16.30 -9.32
CA ASN A 175 -10.93 -14.87 -9.30
C ASN A 175 -10.33 -14.15 -8.08
N HIS A 176 -9.25 -13.40 -8.26
CA HIS A 176 -8.60 -12.63 -7.20
C HIS A 176 -9.43 -11.44 -6.66
N LEU A 177 -10.62 -11.20 -7.21
CA LEU A 177 -11.61 -10.29 -6.62
C LEU A 177 -12.41 -10.94 -5.50
N LYS A 178 -12.21 -12.23 -5.24
CA LYS A 178 -12.85 -12.97 -4.15
C LYS A 178 -11.80 -13.39 -3.15
N TRP A 179 -12.06 -13.12 -1.87
CA TRP A 179 -11.20 -13.50 -0.76
C TRP A 179 -11.75 -14.77 -0.15
N ASP A 180 -10.98 -15.85 -0.24
CA ASP A 180 -11.34 -17.12 0.39
C ASP A 180 -11.08 -17.07 1.90
N ASP A 181 -10.07 -16.30 2.35
CA ASP A 181 -9.77 -16.09 3.77
C ASP A 181 -8.99 -14.80 4.04
N PHE A 182 -9.25 -14.15 5.17
CA PHE A 182 -8.46 -13.03 5.68
C PHE A 182 -8.30 -13.13 7.19
N SER A 183 -7.06 -13.10 7.66
CA SER A 183 -6.75 -13.08 9.09
C SER A 183 -5.76 -11.97 9.43
N PHE A 184 -5.87 -11.45 10.65
CA PHE A 184 -4.99 -10.42 11.18
C PHE A 184 -4.44 -10.88 12.52
N VAL A 185 -3.11 -10.87 12.69
CA VAL A 185 -2.39 -11.62 13.73
C VAL A 185 -2.83 -11.24 15.15
N ASN A 186 -3.05 -9.95 15.41
CA ASN A 186 -3.39 -9.46 16.75
C ASN A 186 -4.89 -9.27 16.98
N TYR A 187 -5.72 -9.54 15.97
CA TYR A 187 -7.16 -9.33 16.06
C TYR A 187 -7.80 -10.32 17.04
N VAL A 188 -8.74 -9.81 17.86
CA VAL A 188 -9.44 -10.61 18.87
C VAL A 188 -10.81 -11.03 18.37
N GLY A 189 -10.90 -12.22 17.79
CA GLY A 189 -12.15 -12.83 17.32
C GLY A 189 -11.90 -13.76 16.14
N ASP A 190 -12.98 -14.23 15.53
CA ASP A 190 -12.93 -14.98 14.26
C ASP A 190 -12.72 -14.04 13.06
N ARG A 191 -12.30 -14.59 11.92
CA ARG A 191 -12.06 -13.90 10.62
C ARG A 191 -12.76 -12.53 10.51
N PRO A 192 -12.04 -11.39 10.59
CA PRO A 192 -12.67 -10.07 10.73
C PRO A 192 -13.25 -9.50 9.43
N LEU A 193 -12.65 -9.85 8.29
CA LEU A 193 -13.06 -9.37 6.97
C LEU A 193 -13.52 -10.55 6.13
N ASP A 194 -14.60 -10.36 5.40
CA ASP A 194 -15.17 -11.40 4.56
C ASP A 194 -14.64 -11.27 3.12
N SER A 195 -15.16 -10.31 2.36
CA SER A 195 -14.88 -10.24 0.92
C SER A 195 -14.82 -8.80 0.38
N MET A 196 -14.08 -8.62 -0.70
CA MET A 196 -14.24 -7.42 -1.53
C MET A 196 -15.47 -7.57 -2.43
N LYS A 197 -16.28 -6.53 -2.51
CA LYS A 197 -17.43 -6.47 -3.42
C LYS A 197 -17.20 -5.40 -4.49
N LEU A 198 -17.42 -5.82 -5.73
CA LEU A 198 -17.47 -4.94 -6.88
C LEU A 198 -18.86 -5.02 -7.48
N ARG A 199 -19.51 -3.87 -7.73
CA ARG A 199 -20.80 -3.78 -8.41
C ARG A 199 -20.71 -2.76 -9.54
N LEU A 200 -21.00 -3.19 -10.75
CA LEU A 200 -21.09 -2.32 -11.92
C LEU A 200 -22.54 -2.29 -12.38
N ASP A 201 -23.21 -1.16 -12.16
CA ASP A 201 -24.57 -0.90 -12.63
C ASP A 201 -24.50 -0.18 -13.97
N THR A 202 -25.08 -0.76 -15.01
CA THR A 202 -25.08 -0.16 -16.35
C THR A 202 -26.20 -0.69 -17.25
N GLY A 203 -26.70 0.13 -18.17
CA GLY A 203 -27.54 -0.34 -19.27
C GLY A 203 -26.70 -0.93 -20.41
N ILE A 204 -27.19 -1.97 -21.09
CA ILE A 204 -26.53 -2.54 -22.28
C ILE A 204 -27.26 -2.07 -23.53
N LEU A 205 -26.58 -1.29 -24.39
CA LEU A 205 -27.12 -0.66 -25.63
C LEU A 205 -28.29 0.32 -25.43
N THR A 206 -29.12 0.15 -24.40
CA THR A 206 -30.17 1.07 -23.96
C THR A 206 -30.24 1.06 -22.43
N PRO A 207 -30.67 2.16 -21.79
CA PRO A 207 -30.79 2.24 -20.33
C PRO A 207 -32.04 1.50 -19.78
N VAL A 208 -32.90 0.94 -20.64
CA VAL A 208 -34.21 0.39 -20.25
C VAL A 208 -34.09 -0.97 -19.53
N THR A 209 -32.96 -1.66 -19.68
CA THR A 209 -32.63 -2.89 -18.94
C THR A 209 -31.31 -2.66 -18.19
N GLY A 210 -31.39 -2.01 -17.03
CA GLY A 210 -30.25 -1.94 -16.13
C GLY A 210 -29.77 -3.36 -15.79
N THR A 211 -28.48 -3.60 -15.95
CA THR A 211 -27.82 -4.86 -15.59
C THR A 211 -26.80 -4.54 -14.52
N GLU A 212 -27.00 -5.12 -13.34
CA GLU A 212 -26.00 -5.13 -12.28
C GLU A 212 -25.05 -6.30 -12.54
N LEU A 213 -23.75 -6.01 -12.60
CA LEU A 213 -22.69 -7.00 -12.75
C LEU A 213 -21.89 -7.03 -11.45
N ASN A 214 -21.61 -8.22 -10.94
CA ASN A 214 -20.92 -8.42 -9.68
C ASN A 214 -19.63 -9.25 -9.85
N ASN A 215 -19.02 -9.71 -8.75
CA ASN A 215 -17.79 -10.51 -8.76
C ASN A 215 -17.91 -11.85 -9.54
N ASP A 216 -19.10 -12.31 -9.93
CA ASP A 216 -19.25 -13.47 -10.83
C ASP A 216 -19.08 -13.09 -12.30
N GLN A 217 -19.40 -11.84 -12.66
CA GLN A 217 -19.22 -11.31 -14.02
C GLN A 217 -17.93 -10.51 -14.18
N MET A 218 -17.35 -10.03 -13.09
CA MET A 218 -16.04 -9.38 -13.04
C MET A 218 -15.01 -10.38 -12.54
N VAL A 219 -14.18 -10.89 -13.45
CA VAL A 219 -13.21 -11.93 -13.16
C VAL A 219 -11.80 -11.36 -13.33
N ALA A 220 -10.98 -11.41 -12.27
CA ALA A 220 -9.57 -11.04 -12.33
C ALA A 220 -8.69 -12.27 -12.12
N LEU A 221 -8.04 -12.73 -13.19
CA LEU A 221 -7.16 -13.88 -13.17
C LEU A 221 -5.70 -13.45 -13.03
N PRO A 222 -4.90 -14.08 -12.14
CA PRO A 222 -3.47 -13.83 -12.07
C PRO A 222 -2.78 -14.30 -13.34
N THR A 223 -1.91 -13.44 -13.86
CA THR A 223 -1.10 -13.70 -15.06
C THR A 223 0.40 -13.61 -14.83
N GLY A 224 0.81 -13.14 -13.66
CA GLY A 224 2.20 -13.13 -13.23
C GLY A 224 2.37 -12.44 -11.88
N GLU A 225 3.51 -12.70 -11.25
CA GLU A 225 3.85 -12.17 -9.94
C GLU A 225 5.33 -11.75 -9.89
N ILE A 226 5.59 -10.65 -9.19
CA ILE A 226 6.93 -10.21 -8.80
C ILE A 226 6.94 -10.25 -7.27
N ILE A 227 7.66 -11.23 -6.74
CA ILE A 227 7.78 -11.47 -5.30
C ILE A 227 9.08 -10.83 -4.84
N GLY A 228 8.98 -9.79 -4.01
CA GLY A 228 10.12 -9.11 -3.42
C GLY A 228 9.99 -8.98 -1.90
N PRO A 229 11.09 -8.66 -1.20
CA PRO A 229 11.13 -8.65 0.26
C PRO A 229 10.32 -7.49 0.87
N ILE A 230 10.08 -6.41 0.13
CA ILE A 230 9.34 -5.24 0.60
C ILE A 230 7.86 -5.34 0.22
N ARG A 231 7.58 -5.75 -1.02
CA ARG A 231 6.22 -5.95 -1.51
C ARG A 231 6.14 -7.06 -2.55
N THR A 232 4.99 -7.70 -2.64
CA THR A 232 4.66 -8.56 -3.77
C THR A 232 3.67 -7.87 -4.69
N THR A 233 3.96 -7.82 -5.98
CA THR A 233 3.04 -7.29 -6.99
C THR A 233 2.48 -8.45 -7.82
N THR A 234 1.16 -8.56 -7.91
CA THR A 234 0.48 -9.53 -8.77
C THR A 234 -0.19 -8.80 -9.92
N GLN A 235 0.11 -9.22 -11.16
CA GLN A 235 -0.54 -8.72 -12.36
C GLN A 235 -1.78 -9.56 -12.67
N LEU A 236 -2.92 -8.90 -12.83
CA LEU A 236 -4.22 -9.53 -13.09
C LEU A 236 -4.77 -9.10 -14.45
N ASN A 237 -5.36 -10.06 -15.17
CA ASN A 237 -6.23 -9.79 -16.31
C ASN A 237 -7.67 -9.68 -15.80
N PHE A 238 -8.19 -8.46 -15.76
CA PHE A 238 -9.58 -8.19 -15.38
C PHE A 238 -10.48 -8.29 -16.62
N THR A 239 -11.49 -9.14 -16.58
CA THR A 239 -12.46 -9.32 -17.66
C THR A 239 -13.89 -9.15 -17.15
N LEU A 240 -14.66 -8.31 -17.83
CA LEU A 240 -16.09 -8.14 -17.60
C LEU A 240 -16.89 -9.00 -18.58
N TYR A 241 -17.76 -9.85 -18.07
CA TYR A 241 -18.62 -10.73 -18.84
C TYR A 241 -20.08 -10.28 -18.80
N VAL A 242 -20.73 -10.27 -19.97
CA VAL A 242 -22.18 -10.07 -20.11
C VAL A 242 -22.73 -11.22 -20.92
N VAL A 243 -23.68 -11.99 -20.38
CA VAL A 243 -24.21 -13.22 -21.01
C VAL A 243 -23.08 -14.13 -21.51
N LYS A 244 -22.04 -14.31 -20.68
CA LYS A 244 -20.80 -15.08 -20.96
C LYS A 244 -19.92 -14.54 -22.10
N LEU A 245 -20.22 -13.38 -22.67
CA LEU A 245 -19.37 -12.71 -23.65
C LEU A 245 -18.44 -11.71 -22.94
N PRO A 246 -17.12 -11.74 -23.20
CA PRO A 246 -16.19 -10.78 -22.62
C PRO A 246 -16.34 -9.43 -23.33
N ILE A 247 -16.93 -8.45 -22.65
CA ILE A 247 -17.21 -7.13 -23.22
C ILE A 247 -16.11 -6.12 -22.92
N LEU A 248 -15.43 -6.27 -21.77
CA LEU A 248 -14.35 -5.38 -21.36
C LEU A 248 -13.17 -6.19 -20.83
N LYS A 249 -11.96 -5.75 -21.16
CA LYS A 249 -10.72 -6.26 -20.59
C LYS A 249 -9.90 -5.09 -20.09
N LEU A 250 -9.51 -5.14 -18.83
CA LEU A 250 -8.67 -4.17 -18.15
C LEU A 250 -7.47 -4.89 -17.53
N SER A 251 -6.50 -4.09 -17.11
CA SER A 251 -5.38 -4.56 -16.31
C SER A 251 -5.51 -4.00 -14.91
N MET A 252 -5.13 -4.83 -13.95
CA MET A 252 -5.09 -4.46 -12.55
C MET A 252 -3.85 -5.07 -11.94
N GLN A 253 -3.18 -4.30 -11.09
CA GLN A 253 -2.11 -4.81 -10.23
C GLN A 253 -2.59 -4.79 -8.79
N ILE A 254 -2.22 -5.81 -8.03
CA ILE A 254 -2.35 -5.79 -6.57
C ILE A 254 -0.95 -5.71 -5.99
N HIS A 255 -0.68 -4.68 -5.21
CA HIS A 255 0.55 -4.54 -4.44
C HIS A 255 0.29 -4.92 -2.99
N HIS A 256 0.89 -6.00 -2.51
CA HIS A 256 0.81 -6.45 -1.12
C HIS A 256 1.99 -5.87 -0.34
N LEU A 257 1.69 -5.19 0.75
CA LEU A 257 2.63 -4.47 1.61
C LEU A 257 2.55 -5.08 3.02
N PRO A 258 3.54 -4.85 3.92
CA PRO A 258 3.54 -5.49 5.23
C PRO A 258 2.26 -5.24 6.05
N LYS A 259 1.76 -3.99 6.04
CA LYS A 259 0.55 -3.55 6.74
C LYS A 259 -0.57 -3.10 5.80
N GLY A 260 -0.64 -3.59 4.57
CA GLY A 260 -1.70 -3.15 3.66
C GLY A 260 -1.64 -3.75 2.28
N LEU A 261 -2.58 -3.35 1.43
CA LEU A 261 -2.55 -3.68 0.02
C LEU A 261 -3.13 -2.56 -0.84
N MET A 262 -2.73 -2.51 -2.10
CA MET A 262 -3.18 -1.52 -3.07
C MET A 262 -3.70 -2.20 -4.32
N TYR A 263 -4.91 -1.84 -4.76
CA TYR A 263 -5.45 -2.22 -6.06
C TYR A 263 -5.20 -1.07 -7.04
N ASP A 264 -4.25 -1.23 -7.95
CA ASP A 264 -3.92 -0.26 -9.00
C ASP A 264 -4.62 -0.69 -10.30
N VAL A 265 -5.70 0.01 -10.65
CA VAL A 265 -6.49 -0.25 -11.85
C VAL A 265 -6.10 0.76 -12.92
N ARG A 266 -5.65 0.27 -14.07
CA ARG A 266 -5.28 1.13 -15.22
C ARG A 266 -5.77 0.55 -16.52
N GLY A 267 -6.33 1.40 -17.37
CA GLY A 267 -6.70 0.98 -18.71
C GLY A 267 -7.22 2.06 -19.63
N ILE A 268 -7.03 1.81 -20.93
CA ILE A 268 -7.69 2.58 -21.99
C ILE A 268 -8.78 1.68 -22.57
N ILE A 269 -10.03 2.02 -22.30
CA ILE A 269 -11.16 1.30 -22.89
C ILE A 269 -11.40 1.86 -24.30
N PRO A 270 -11.40 1.03 -25.36
CA PRO A 270 -11.72 1.49 -26.72
C PRO A 270 -13.11 2.14 -26.79
N GLU A 271 -13.24 3.24 -27.55
CA GLU A 271 -14.46 4.05 -27.61
C GLU A 271 -15.70 3.24 -28.04
N LEU A 272 -15.55 2.30 -28.97
CA LEU A 272 -16.63 1.41 -29.40
C LEU A 272 -17.15 0.52 -28.27
N ARG A 273 -16.27 0.07 -27.36
CA ARG A 273 -16.65 -0.77 -26.22
C ARG A 273 -17.33 0.04 -25.11
N ARG A 274 -16.94 1.31 -24.91
CA ARG A 274 -17.63 2.19 -23.95
C ARG A 274 -19.06 2.47 -24.34
N LYS A 275 -19.35 2.63 -25.63
CA LYS A 275 -20.72 2.83 -26.14
C LYS A 275 -21.69 1.68 -25.85
N LEU A 276 -21.18 0.51 -25.47
CA LEU A 276 -22.02 -0.61 -25.03
C LEU A 276 -22.55 -0.42 -23.61
N LEU A 277 -21.84 0.35 -22.78
CA LEU A 277 -22.19 0.68 -21.41
C LEU A 277 -22.93 2.02 -21.41
N VAL A 278 -24.18 2.02 -20.96
CA VAL A 278 -25.01 3.22 -20.82
C VAL A 278 -25.07 3.60 -19.35
N ASP A 279 -24.71 4.85 -19.05
CA ASP A 279 -24.66 5.44 -17.71
C ASP A 279 -24.06 4.51 -16.62
N PRO A 280 -22.84 3.97 -16.85
CA PRO A 280 -22.20 3.07 -15.89
C PRO A 280 -21.84 3.75 -14.57
N SER A 281 -22.11 3.05 -13.46
CA SER A 281 -21.61 3.39 -12.12
C SER A 281 -20.95 2.18 -11.47
N LEU A 282 -19.86 2.40 -10.75
CA LEU A 282 -19.05 1.35 -10.12
C LEU A 282 -19.08 1.53 -8.61
N THR A 283 -19.30 0.46 -7.86
CA THR A 283 -19.14 0.42 -6.41
C THR A 283 -18.05 -0.58 -6.07
N MET A 284 -17.19 -0.20 -5.13
CA MET A 284 -16.05 -0.95 -4.64
C MET A 284 -16.07 -0.91 -3.12
N SER A 285 -16.20 -2.04 -2.47
CA SER A 285 -16.32 -2.07 -1.01
C SER A 285 -15.67 -3.31 -0.40
N LEU A 286 -15.44 -3.21 0.90
CA LEU A 286 -14.93 -4.28 1.73
C LEU A 286 -16.02 -4.62 2.73
N ASP A 287 -16.39 -5.88 2.74
CA ASP A 287 -17.38 -6.41 3.65
C ASP A 287 -16.71 -7.07 4.86
N ALA A 288 -17.22 -6.75 6.05
CA ALA A 288 -16.72 -7.29 7.28
C ALA A 288 -17.61 -8.40 7.81
N ASN A 289 -16.99 -9.35 8.50
CA ASN A 289 -17.70 -10.48 9.08
C ASN A 289 -18.15 -10.15 10.51
N GLN A 290 -19.38 -9.67 10.65
CA GLN A 290 -20.06 -9.44 11.93
C GLN A 290 -19.22 -8.61 12.92
N LEU A 291 -18.70 -7.47 12.47
CA LEU A 291 -17.96 -6.55 13.33
C LEU A 291 -18.88 -5.70 14.23
N VAL A 292 -19.85 -6.34 14.90
CA VAL A 292 -20.80 -5.67 15.80
C VAL A 292 -20.07 -4.85 16.86
N GLY A 293 -20.48 -3.60 17.03
CA GLY A 293 -19.88 -2.62 17.92
C GLY A 293 -18.66 -1.88 17.36
N ALA A 294 -18.20 -2.23 16.16
CA ALA A 294 -17.18 -1.47 15.44
C ALA A 294 -17.68 -0.06 15.12
N ASN A 295 -16.72 0.85 14.93
CA ASN A 295 -17.00 2.23 14.54
C ASN A 295 -16.47 2.48 13.12
N THR A 296 -17.24 3.21 12.33
CA THR A 296 -16.80 3.75 11.04
C THR A 296 -16.80 5.27 11.09
N TYR A 297 -15.68 5.85 10.65
CA TYR A 297 -15.46 7.29 10.48
C TYR A 297 -15.17 7.57 9.01
N THR A 298 -15.55 8.74 8.54
CA THR A 298 -15.20 9.22 7.19
C THR A 298 -14.66 10.63 7.25
N ALA A 299 -14.01 11.08 6.18
CA ALA A 299 -13.44 12.42 6.09
C ALA A 299 -14.42 13.56 6.38
N ASN A 300 -15.70 13.36 6.04
CA ASN A 300 -16.75 14.34 6.26
C ASN A 300 -17.61 14.04 7.51
N TRP A 301 -17.23 13.04 8.32
CA TRP A 301 -17.99 12.56 9.47
C TRP A 301 -17.09 11.97 10.57
N THR A 302 -16.39 12.82 11.32
CA THR A 302 -15.35 12.42 12.28
C THR A 302 -15.78 12.41 13.75
N GLU A 303 -16.80 13.20 14.12
CA GLU A 303 -17.20 13.37 15.53
C GLU A 303 -18.09 12.24 16.06
N THR A 304 -19.08 11.81 15.27
CA THR A 304 -20.09 10.80 15.69
C THR A 304 -20.07 9.59 14.76
N PRO A 305 -19.25 8.57 15.06
CA PRO A 305 -19.06 7.44 14.15
C PRO A 305 -20.37 6.71 13.89
N ALA A 306 -20.46 6.09 12.72
CA ALA A 306 -21.40 5.01 12.51
C ALA A 306 -21.03 3.82 13.40
N VAL A 307 -22.03 3.18 14.00
CA VAL A 307 -21.83 2.08 14.95
C VAL A 307 -22.52 0.86 14.39
N VAL A 308 -21.74 -0.19 14.15
CA VAL A 308 -22.23 -1.43 13.53
C VAL A 308 -23.15 -2.14 14.52
N ASP A 309 -24.44 -2.11 14.27
CA ASP A 309 -25.47 -2.77 15.07
C ASP A 309 -26.49 -3.56 14.21
N GLY A 310 -26.19 -3.71 12.92
CA GLY A 310 -26.96 -4.42 11.91
C GLY A 310 -28.17 -3.66 11.42
N LYS A 311 -28.22 -2.33 11.62
CA LYS A 311 -29.28 -1.45 11.10
C LYS A 311 -28.78 -0.04 10.83
N ILE A 312 -29.13 0.49 9.66
CA ILE A 312 -28.88 1.91 9.34
C ILE A 312 -29.71 2.86 10.22
N SER A 313 -29.02 3.53 11.14
CA SER A 313 -29.51 4.61 12.00
C SER A 313 -29.60 5.97 11.27
N ASP A 314 -30.22 6.96 11.91
CA ASP A 314 -30.27 8.32 11.34
C ASP A 314 -28.90 9.02 11.31
N ASN A 315 -27.99 8.67 12.23
CA ASN A 315 -26.60 9.12 12.19
C ASN A 315 -25.87 8.55 10.96
N GLU A 316 -26.09 7.27 10.66
CA GLU A 316 -25.49 6.63 9.48
C GLU A 316 -26.05 7.18 8.17
N LYS A 317 -27.36 7.46 8.09
CA LYS A 317 -27.92 8.15 6.92
C LYS A 317 -27.27 9.51 6.70
N ALA A 318 -27.09 10.29 7.77
CA ALA A 318 -26.43 11.59 7.68
C ALA A 318 -24.96 11.46 7.24
N MET A 319 -24.23 10.46 7.74
CA MET A 319 -22.87 10.13 7.26
C MET A 319 -22.84 9.77 5.77
N ILE A 320 -23.80 8.96 5.30
CA ILE A 320 -23.92 8.58 3.89
C ILE A 320 -24.22 9.83 3.02
N GLU A 321 -25.13 10.68 3.48
CA GLU A 321 -25.50 11.93 2.80
C GLU A 321 -24.36 12.95 2.75
N ALA A 322 -23.52 13.01 3.79
CA ALA A 322 -22.31 13.83 3.82
C ALA A 322 -21.31 13.42 2.71
N GLY A 323 -21.33 12.14 2.33
CA GLY A 323 -20.61 11.62 1.17
C GLY A 323 -19.09 11.74 1.28
N LEU A 324 -18.43 11.57 0.14
CA LEU A 324 -16.97 11.64 -0.02
C LEU A 324 -16.65 12.46 -1.27
N ASP A 325 -15.48 13.08 -1.28
CA ASP A 325 -14.92 13.73 -2.46
C ASP A 325 -13.45 13.37 -2.63
N GLN A 326 -12.79 13.85 -3.68
CA GLN A 326 -11.42 13.45 -4.00
C GLN A 326 -10.38 13.94 -2.99
N GLU A 327 -10.62 15.06 -2.31
CA GLU A 327 -9.73 15.60 -1.28
C GLU A 327 -10.06 14.96 0.08
N HIS A 328 -11.32 14.57 0.29
CA HIS A 328 -11.87 14.00 1.52
C HIS A 328 -12.45 12.61 1.27
N ASN A 329 -11.60 11.64 0.92
CA ASN A 329 -12.00 10.27 0.56
C ASN A 329 -11.62 9.19 1.57
N TRP A 330 -11.08 9.52 2.74
CA TRP A 330 -10.66 8.47 3.65
C TRP A 330 -11.84 7.85 4.39
N ILE A 331 -11.77 6.53 4.60
CA ILE A 331 -12.72 5.76 5.41
C ILE A 331 -11.91 4.99 6.45
N TRP A 332 -12.24 5.15 7.72
CA TRP A 332 -11.63 4.40 8.81
C TRP A 332 -12.66 3.52 9.51
N LEU A 333 -12.42 2.21 9.48
CA LEU A 333 -13.14 1.21 10.27
C LEU A 333 -12.25 0.76 11.43
N THR A 334 -12.72 0.92 12.66
CA THR A 334 -12.09 0.32 13.84
C THR A 334 -12.97 -0.77 14.42
N SER A 335 -12.42 -1.98 14.50
CA SER A 335 -13.12 -3.13 15.09
C SER A 335 -13.24 -3.04 16.63
N LYS A 336 -12.48 -2.14 17.26
CA LYS A 336 -12.22 -2.09 18.72
C LYS A 336 -11.66 -3.40 19.29
N ARG A 337 -11.11 -4.26 18.43
CA ARG A 337 -10.61 -5.60 18.74
C ARG A 337 -9.24 -5.83 18.10
N ASN A 338 -8.37 -4.81 18.15
CA ASN A 338 -7.01 -4.80 17.60
C ASN A 338 -6.93 -5.02 16.08
N LEU A 339 -7.93 -4.51 15.35
CA LEU A 339 -7.86 -4.32 13.92
C LEU A 339 -8.51 -3.00 13.57
N ASP A 340 -7.74 -2.15 12.93
CA ASP A 340 -8.26 -1.00 12.19
C ASP A 340 -7.93 -1.17 10.72
N ALA A 341 -8.85 -0.76 9.86
CA ALA A 341 -8.66 -0.67 8.43
C ALA A 341 -8.94 0.77 8.00
N ILE A 342 -7.99 1.38 7.30
CA ILE A 342 -8.16 2.69 6.66
C ILE A 342 -8.04 2.53 5.16
N ALA A 343 -9.01 3.11 4.44
CA ALA A 343 -9.11 3.03 3.00
C ALA A 343 -8.96 4.42 2.36
N PHE A 344 -8.44 4.43 1.15
CA PHE A 344 -8.23 5.62 0.33
C PHE A 344 -8.46 5.30 -1.15
N VAL A 345 -8.90 6.30 -1.91
CA VAL A 345 -8.96 6.22 -3.38
C VAL A 345 -8.20 7.39 -3.98
N ASP A 346 -7.18 7.11 -4.78
CA ASP A 346 -6.44 8.14 -5.50
C ASP A 346 -6.70 7.99 -7.01
N TYR A 347 -7.26 9.01 -7.64
CA TYR A 347 -7.46 9.02 -9.08
C TYR A 347 -6.16 9.33 -9.82
N LEU A 348 -6.00 8.73 -11.00
CA LEU A 348 -4.81 8.87 -11.83
C LEU A 348 -5.12 9.60 -13.14
N GLY A 349 -4.21 10.47 -13.58
CA GLY A 349 -4.37 11.25 -14.81
C GLY A 349 -5.54 12.24 -14.72
N ASP A 350 -6.34 12.34 -15.78
CA ASP A 350 -7.48 13.27 -15.87
C ASP A 350 -8.79 12.70 -15.27
N PHE A 351 -8.72 11.55 -14.59
CA PHE A 351 -9.90 10.91 -14.02
C PHE A 351 -10.41 11.71 -12.81
N ASN A 352 -11.66 12.18 -12.87
CA ASN A 352 -12.21 13.16 -11.90
C ASN A 352 -13.73 12.98 -11.71
N GLU A 353 -14.19 11.74 -11.58
CA GLU A 353 -15.63 11.44 -11.49
C GLU A 353 -16.17 11.54 -10.06
N PRO A 354 -17.45 11.91 -9.85
CA PRO A 354 -17.98 12.10 -8.51
C PRO A 354 -18.04 10.80 -7.73
N MET A 355 -17.62 10.91 -6.47
CA MET A 355 -17.57 9.83 -5.49
C MET A 355 -18.78 9.89 -4.56
N ARG A 356 -19.17 8.74 -4.01
CA ARG A 356 -20.12 8.62 -2.89
C ARG A 356 -19.60 7.59 -1.90
N LEU A 357 -20.08 7.67 -0.66
CA LEU A 357 -19.92 6.61 0.32
C LEU A 357 -20.86 5.45 -0.02
N LEU A 358 -20.34 4.22 0.04
CA LEU A 358 -21.16 3.03 0.27
C LEU A 358 -21.01 2.67 1.74
N TYR A 359 -22.14 2.56 2.45
CA TYR A 359 -22.18 2.02 3.80
C TYR A 359 -23.48 1.23 3.95
N GLU A 360 -23.34 -0.02 4.36
CA GLU A 360 -24.43 -0.93 4.65
C GLU A 360 -24.17 -1.57 6.03
N ASP A 361 -25.22 -1.67 6.82
CA ASP A 361 -25.22 -2.32 8.13
C ASP A 361 -26.53 -3.08 8.28
N ASP A 362 -26.50 -4.39 8.01
CA ASP A 362 -27.67 -5.26 7.97
C ASP A 362 -27.30 -6.71 8.30
N PHE A 363 -27.96 -7.30 9.31
CA PHE A 363 -27.75 -8.69 9.72
C PHE A 363 -28.15 -9.74 8.70
N GLU A 364 -29.15 -9.45 7.86
CA GLU A 364 -29.85 -10.42 7.03
C GLU A 364 -29.61 -10.20 5.53
N ARG A 365 -29.01 -9.07 5.15
CA ARG A 365 -28.75 -8.75 3.75
C ARG A 365 -27.67 -9.66 3.18
N GLU A 366 -28.10 -10.62 2.36
CA GLU A 366 -27.22 -11.44 1.56
C GLU A 366 -26.76 -10.70 0.30
N ASP A 367 -25.45 -10.65 0.07
CA ASP A 367 -24.88 -10.08 -1.16
C ASP A 367 -23.55 -10.77 -1.54
N PRO A 368 -23.61 -11.95 -2.18
CA PRO A 368 -22.43 -12.73 -2.55
C PRO A 368 -21.34 -11.89 -3.24
N PRO A 369 -20.05 -12.14 -2.98
CA PRO A 369 -19.48 -13.46 -2.68
C PRO A 369 -19.10 -13.66 -1.21
N GLU A 370 -19.75 -12.97 -0.27
CA GLU A 370 -19.56 -13.17 1.17
C GLU A 370 -19.66 -14.66 1.56
N VAL A 371 -18.78 -15.09 2.45
CA VAL A 371 -18.80 -16.44 3.05
C VAL A 371 -19.80 -16.49 4.20
N PHE A 372 -19.92 -15.38 4.94
CA PHE A 372 -20.81 -15.21 6.08
C PHE A 372 -21.94 -14.25 5.70
N PRO A 373 -23.22 -14.69 5.80
CA PRO A 373 -24.35 -13.83 5.49
C PRO A 373 -24.39 -12.53 6.30
N GLY A 374 -24.82 -11.46 5.65
CA GLY A 374 -25.00 -10.12 6.22
C GLY A 374 -23.93 -9.14 5.79
N GLN A 375 -24.15 -7.86 6.06
CA GLN A 375 -23.22 -6.77 5.74
C GLN A 375 -22.97 -5.94 7.00
N MET A 376 -21.90 -6.21 7.76
CA MET A 376 -21.72 -5.68 9.12
C MET A 376 -20.28 -5.26 9.45
N PRO A 377 -19.83 -4.09 8.98
CA PRO A 377 -20.44 -3.31 7.91
C PRO A 377 -19.86 -3.71 6.55
N ASN A 378 -20.59 -3.41 5.48
CA ASN A 378 -20.00 -3.31 4.15
C ASN A 378 -19.77 -1.85 3.82
N VAL A 379 -18.51 -1.47 3.61
CA VAL A 379 -18.12 -0.07 3.46
C VAL A 379 -17.16 0.14 2.29
N GLY A 380 -17.34 1.24 1.57
CA GLY A 380 -16.44 1.61 0.49
C GLY A 380 -16.91 2.80 -0.34
N TYR A 381 -16.61 2.74 -1.62
CA TYR A 381 -16.70 3.85 -2.54
C TYR A 381 -17.67 3.54 -3.68
N GLY A 382 -18.46 4.54 -4.07
CA GLY A 382 -19.19 4.53 -5.33
C GLY A 382 -18.65 5.60 -6.27
N ILE A 383 -18.28 5.21 -7.48
CA ILE A 383 -17.98 6.10 -8.60
C ILE A 383 -19.24 6.21 -9.44
N THR A 384 -19.88 7.37 -9.37
CA THR A 384 -21.25 7.58 -9.89
C THR A 384 -21.33 7.72 -11.41
N ARG A 385 -20.19 7.98 -12.07
CA ARG A 385 -20.09 8.12 -13.52
C ARG A 385 -18.77 7.52 -13.98
N PHE A 386 -18.80 6.77 -15.07
CA PHE A 386 -17.60 6.23 -15.69
C PHE A 386 -17.16 7.12 -16.86
N PRO A 387 -15.84 7.31 -17.07
CA PRO A 387 -15.37 8.25 -18.07
C PRO A 387 -15.62 7.64 -19.46
N MET A 388 -16.34 8.37 -20.31
CA MET A 388 -16.70 7.86 -21.65
C MET A 388 -15.60 8.04 -22.70
N ARG A 389 -14.45 8.64 -22.34
CA ARG A 389 -13.25 8.80 -23.18
C ARG A 389 -11.96 8.78 -22.34
N GLY A 390 -10.81 8.57 -22.98
CA GLY A 390 -9.50 8.78 -22.36
C GLY A 390 -8.99 7.63 -21.48
N PHE A 391 -8.08 7.92 -20.57
CA PHE A 391 -7.53 6.95 -19.63
C PHE A 391 -8.47 6.75 -18.43
N LEU A 392 -8.59 5.52 -17.94
CA LEU A 392 -9.18 5.21 -16.64
C LEU A 392 -8.04 4.76 -15.74
N GLY A 393 -7.86 5.44 -14.61
CA GLY A 393 -6.90 5.02 -13.62
C GLY A 393 -7.30 5.48 -12.22
N PHE A 394 -7.23 4.55 -11.27
CA PHE A 394 -7.37 4.84 -9.85
C PHE A 394 -6.66 3.77 -9.03
N VAL A 395 -6.23 4.14 -7.83
CA VAL A 395 -5.62 3.24 -6.85
C VAL A 395 -6.52 3.20 -5.62
N VAL A 396 -6.85 2.01 -5.14
CA VAL A 396 -7.46 1.83 -3.81
C VAL A 396 -6.43 1.28 -2.87
N SER A 397 -6.13 2.06 -1.83
CA SER A 397 -5.18 1.66 -0.80
C SER A 397 -5.93 1.25 0.46
N LEU A 398 -5.60 0.08 0.99
CA LEU A 398 -6.04 -0.42 2.30
C LEU A 398 -4.83 -0.52 3.22
N PHE A 399 -4.89 0.11 4.38
CA PHE A 399 -3.87 0.00 5.42
C PHE A 399 -4.48 -0.55 6.71
N PHE A 400 -3.74 -1.44 7.37
CA PHE A 400 -4.17 -2.13 8.58
C PHE A 400 -3.29 -1.75 9.76
N SER A 401 -3.89 -1.63 10.94
CA SER A 401 -3.17 -1.40 12.19
C SER A 401 -3.75 -2.23 13.34
N ASP A 402 -2.94 -2.41 14.39
CA ASP A 402 -3.30 -3.14 15.61
C ASP A 402 -4.19 -2.32 16.56
N GLY A 403 -5.03 -1.42 16.02
CA GLY A 403 -5.73 -0.38 16.77
C GLY A 403 -4.92 0.90 16.87
N PHE A 404 -5.52 2.02 16.45
CA PHE A 404 -4.96 3.36 16.57
C PHE A 404 -5.62 4.10 17.74
N GLU A 405 -4.79 4.56 18.67
CA GLU A 405 -5.22 5.44 19.75
C GLU A 405 -5.09 6.91 19.31
N GLY A 406 -6.22 7.58 19.07
CA GLY A 406 -6.23 9.00 18.72
C GLY A 406 -7.47 9.41 17.95
N GLN A 407 -7.44 10.61 17.38
CA GLN A 407 -8.51 11.09 16.51
C GLN A 407 -8.34 10.53 15.08
N PRO A 408 -9.43 10.37 14.31
CA PRO A 408 -9.38 9.91 12.92
C PRO A 408 -8.38 10.68 12.04
N GLU A 409 -8.35 12.00 12.20
CA GLU A 409 -7.51 12.89 11.41
C GLU A 409 -6.02 12.62 11.64
N ASP A 410 -5.64 12.34 12.89
CA ASP A 410 -4.26 11.97 13.23
C ASP A 410 -3.89 10.64 12.54
N PHE A 411 -4.78 9.65 12.60
CA PHE A 411 -4.52 8.34 12.00
C PHE A 411 -4.31 8.43 10.49
N VAL A 412 -5.19 9.18 9.82
CA VAL A 412 -5.14 9.44 8.37
C VAL A 412 -3.83 10.11 8.00
N GLU A 413 -3.45 11.15 8.74
CA GLU A 413 -2.19 11.84 8.51
C GLU A 413 -1.03 10.86 8.66
N TYR A 414 -0.97 10.08 9.76
CA TYR A 414 0.09 9.10 9.96
C TYR A 414 0.11 8.04 8.88
N ALA A 415 -1.03 7.58 8.37
CA ALA A 415 -1.10 6.58 7.32
C ALA A 415 -0.61 7.11 5.95
N ARG A 416 -0.94 8.36 5.59
CA ARG A 416 -0.62 8.93 4.26
C ARG A 416 0.73 9.64 4.17
N THR A 417 1.22 10.25 5.26
CA THR A 417 2.44 11.07 5.17
C THR A 417 3.69 10.20 5.23
N LEU A 418 4.46 10.16 4.15
CA LEU A 418 5.82 9.62 4.14
C LEU A 418 6.79 10.60 4.83
N PRO A 419 7.90 10.13 5.41
CA PRO A 419 8.96 11.03 5.88
C PRO A 419 9.50 11.87 4.73
N GLU A 420 10.04 13.04 5.05
CA GLU A 420 10.74 13.88 4.07
C GLU A 420 11.99 13.13 3.57
N LEU A 421 12.25 13.20 2.26
CA LEU A 421 13.36 12.53 1.61
C LEU A 421 14.35 13.54 1.03
N GLU A 422 15.64 13.28 1.22
CA GLU A 422 16.73 13.97 0.55
C GLU A 422 17.76 12.95 0.06
N ILE A 423 18.10 13.00 -1.23
CA ILE A 423 19.00 12.03 -1.85
C ILE A 423 20.28 12.75 -2.29
N ARG A 424 21.43 12.19 -1.91
CA ARG A 424 22.75 12.79 -2.17
C ARG A 424 23.68 11.80 -2.83
N ALA A 425 24.45 12.26 -3.83
CA ALA A 425 25.54 11.48 -4.41
C ALA A 425 26.68 11.31 -3.39
N MET A 426 27.40 10.19 -3.47
CA MET A 426 28.55 9.90 -2.60
C MET A 426 29.87 9.77 -3.35
#